data_AF-A0A2E2AGK1-F1
#
_entry.id   AF-A0A2E2AGK1-F1
#
_cell.length_a   1.000
_cell.length_b   1.000
_cell.length_c   1.000
_cell.angle_alpha   90.00
_cell.angle_beta   90.00
_cell.angle_gamma   90.00
#
_symmetry.space_group_name_H-M   'P 1'
#
loop_
_entity.id
_entity.type
_entity.pdbx_description
1 polymer ?
#
loop_
_entity_poly.entity_id
_entity_poly.type
_entity_poly.pdbx_seq_one_letter_code
_entity_poly.pdbx_strand_id
1 'polypeptide(L)'
;MKNLLLLLIATVLLLTVGCGGEEKETKISESKSAATIIAEGPLSLPEGTNTEASGHNKEGILHYKEGHYDVALKHFQKASAVDSALGEVHFNEAISLDKLGKHGEATKHFKVAQEKANGNKEILESKILLSHVQ
;
A
#
# COMPACT_ATOMS: atom_id res chain seq x y z
N MET A 1 -34.02 -50.63 -6.71
CA MET A 1 -33.23 -51.19 -5.60
C MET A 1 -31.76 -50.83 -5.82
N LYS A 2 -31.12 -50.29 -4.78
CA LYS A 2 -29.66 -50.19 -4.54
C LYS A 2 -28.86 -49.15 -5.34
N ASN A 3 -28.62 -48.03 -4.66
CA ASN A 3 -27.44 -47.20 -4.83
C ASN A 3 -26.18 -47.96 -4.39
N LEU A 4 -25.02 -47.46 -4.83
CA LEU A 4 -23.75 -47.41 -4.09
C LEU A 4 -22.83 -48.65 -4.12
N LEU A 5 -21.78 -48.58 -4.96
CA LEU A 5 -20.39 -48.98 -4.69
C LEU A 5 -19.54 -48.43 -5.87
N LEU A 6 -18.72 -47.37 -5.72
CA LEU A 6 -17.31 -47.40 -5.27
C LEU A 6 -16.55 -48.54 -5.97
N LEU A 7 -15.40 -48.43 -6.63
CA LEU A 7 -14.30 -47.47 -6.77
C LEU A 7 -13.21 -48.28 -7.52
N LEU A 8 -12.19 -47.62 -8.09
CA LEU A 8 -10.85 -48.18 -8.43
C LEU A 8 -10.72 -49.04 -9.71
N ILE A 9 -9.95 -48.51 -10.66
CA ILE A 9 -8.70 -49.03 -11.28
C ILE A 9 -8.25 -47.87 -12.21
N ALA A 10 -7.42 -46.93 -11.76
CA ALA A 10 -5.97 -47.03 -11.64
C ALA A 10 -5.25 -47.30 -12.98
N THR A 11 -4.30 -46.42 -13.32
CA THR A 11 -3.19 -46.58 -14.29
C THR A 11 -3.62 -46.57 -15.78
N VAL A 12 -3.19 -45.62 -16.61
CA VAL A 12 -1.83 -45.41 -17.17
C VAL A 12 -1.72 -43.91 -17.53
N LEU A 13 -0.96 -43.06 -16.84
CA LEU A 13 0.49 -42.91 -16.74
C LEU A 13 1.23 -42.69 -18.08
N LEU A 14 1.55 -41.40 -18.34
CA LEU A 14 2.69 -40.84 -19.11
C LEU A 14 2.69 -41.12 -20.63
N LEU A 15 2.84 -40.14 -21.52
CA LEU A 15 4.03 -39.31 -21.69
C LEU A 15 3.73 -38.07 -22.55
N THR A 16 3.90 -36.86 -22.01
CA THR A 16 4.54 -35.75 -22.74
C THR A 16 5.35 -34.91 -21.74
N VAL A 17 6.66 -35.17 -21.72
CA VAL A 17 7.80 -34.22 -21.60
C VAL A 17 7.49 -32.91 -20.85
N GLY A 18 7.95 -32.71 -19.61
CA GLY A 18 9.35 -32.37 -19.29
C GLY A 18 9.52 -30.84 -19.32
N CYS A 19 9.32 -30.13 -18.20
CA CYS A 19 10.33 -29.66 -17.24
C CYS A 19 11.21 -28.50 -17.76
N GLY A 20 11.13 -27.34 -17.09
CA GLY A 20 12.01 -26.19 -17.30
C GLY A 20 11.31 -24.89 -16.92
N GLY A 21 11.49 -24.47 -15.67
CA GLY A 21 11.06 -23.15 -15.21
C GLY A 21 11.91 -22.05 -15.82
N GLU A 22 11.31 -20.86 -15.90
CA GLU A 22 12.00 -19.57 -15.71
C GLU A 22 10.92 -18.50 -15.55
N GLU A 23 11.08 -17.75 -14.47
CA GLU A 23 10.28 -16.59 -14.07
C GLU A 23 10.27 -15.58 -15.21
N LYS A 24 9.08 -15.19 -15.69
CA LYS A 24 8.98 -14.01 -16.54
C LYS A 24 9.04 -12.78 -15.64
N GLU A 25 10.27 -12.36 -15.34
CA GLU A 25 10.59 -10.97 -15.03
C GLU A 25 10.00 -10.10 -16.16
N THR A 26 8.88 -9.46 -15.85
CA THR A 26 8.40 -8.35 -16.67
C THR A 26 9.33 -7.19 -16.37
N LYS A 27 10.41 -7.08 -17.15
CA LYS A 27 11.22 -5.87 -17.23
C LYS A 27 10.32 -4.74 -17.68
N ILE A 28 9.74 -4.01 -16.72
CA ILE A 28 9.41 -2.61 -16.94
C ILE A 28 10.77 -1.91 -16.98
N SER A 29 11.30 -1.78 -18.20
CA SER A 29 12.31 -0.78 -18.48
C SER A 29 11.68 0.57 -18.13
N GLU A 30 12.11 1.18 -17.05
CA GLU A 30 11.85 2.60 -16.83
C GLU A 30 12.60 3.39 -17.91
N SER A 31 11.92 3.61 -19.02
CA SER A 31 12.35 4.57 -20.02
C SER A 31 12.13 5.96 -19.45
N LYS A 32 13.25 6.66 -19.32
CA LYS A 32 13.40 8.06 -18.93
C LYS A 32 12.36 9.01 -19.56
N SER A 33 11.93 9.98 -18.74
CA SER A 33 11.45 11.34 -19.05
C SER A 33 9.98 11.58 -19.41
N ALA A 34 9.26 12.25 -18.49
CA ALA A 34 8.88 13.67 -18.61
C ALA A 34 8.23 14.18 -17.29
N ALA A 35 8.72 15.31 -16.77
CA ALA A 35 8.22 16.06 -15.60
C ALA A 35 8.33 15.39 -14.22
N THR A 36 9.53 15.37 -13.64
CA THR A 36 9.77 15.00 -12.23
C THR A 36 9.27 16.10 -11.28
N ILE A 37 7.95 16.21 -11.11
CA ILE A 37 7.41 16.44 -9.77
C ILE A 37 7.52 15.07 -9.12
N ILE A 38 8.42 14.87 -8.15
CA ILE A 38 8.44 13.63 -7.38
C ILE A 38 7.10 13.60 -6.64
N ALA A 39 6.14 12.84 -7.16
CA ALA A 39 4.89 12.59 -6.47
C ALA A 39 5.25 11.72 -5.26
N GLU A 40 5.28 12.32 -4.09
CA GLU A 40 5.53 11.60 -2.85
C GLU A 40 4.41 10.56 -2.64
N GLY A 41 4.82 9.36 -2.26
CA GLY A 41 3.94 8.21 -2.03
C GLY A 41 3.78 7.90 -0.54
N PRO A 42 2.95 6.91 -0.19
CA PRO A 42 2.72 6.53 1.19
C PRO A 42 3.97 5.93 1.84
N LEU A 43 4.13 6.20 3.12
CA LEU A 43 5.22 5.76 3.98
C LEU A 43 4.90 4.42 4.64
N SER A 44 5.93 3.61 4.87
CA SER A 44 5.82 2.44 5.74
C SER A 44 5.86 2.87 7.20
N LEU A 45 5.21 2.09 8.09
CA LEU A 45 5.28 2.38 9.53
C LEU A 45 6.62 1.90 10.10
N PRO A 46 7.12 2.53 11.20
CA PRO A 46 8.36 2.11 11.86
C PRO A 46 8.33 0.66 12.33
N GLU A 47 9.50 0.05 12.48
CA GLU A 47 9.61 -1.28 13.08
C GLU A 47 9.08 -1.30 14.52
N GLY A 48 8.51 -2.43 14.94
CA GLY A 48 7.89 -2.57 16.27
C GLY A 48 6.50 -1.95 16.39
N THR A 49 5.98 -1.32 15.34
CA THR A 49 4.58 -0.87 15.29
C THR A 49 3.61 -2.05 15.44
N ASN A 50 2.43 -1.77 16.01
CA ASN A 50 1.34 -2.75 16.11
C ASN A 50 1.12 -3.49 14.77
N THR A 51 1.00 -4.82 14.82
CA THR A 51 0.88 -5.67 13.63
C THR A 51 -0.41 -5.39 12.84
N GLU A 52 -1.52 -5.09 13.52
CA GLU A 52 -2.79 -4.74 12.88
C GLU A 52 -2.69 -3.40 12.15
N ALA A 53 -2.12 -2.38 12.79
CA ALA A 53 -1.84 -1.08 12.14
C ALA A 53 -0.94 -1.25 10.92
N SER A 54 0.14 -2.03 11.07
CA SER A 54 1.09 -2.32 10.00
C SER A 54 0.44 -3.08 8.83
N GLY A 55 -0.45 -4.03 9.14
CA GLY A 55 -1.21 -4.77 8.13
C GLY A 55 -2.12 -3.85 7.33
N HIS A 56 -2.92 -3.03 8.00
CA HIS A 56 -3.76 -2.05 7.33
C HIS A 56 -2.95 -1.04 6.52
N ASN A 57 -1.82 -0.56 7.03
CA ASN A 57 -0.97 0.37 6.29
C ASN A 57 -0.39 -0.25 5.01
N LYS A 58 0.03 -1.52 5.05
CA LYS A 58 0.54 -2.24 3.87
C LYS A 58 -0.53 -2.40 2.79
N GLU A 59 -1.74 -2.77 3.16
CA GLU A 59 -2.88 -2.84 2.23
C GLU A 59 -3.21 -1.46 1.65
N GLY A 60 -3.16 -0.41 2.47
CA GLY A 60 -3.35 0.97 2.00
C GLY A 60 -2.30 1.38 0.96
N ILE A 61 -1.02 1.04 1.19
CA ILE A 61 0.07 1.28 0.23
C ILE A 61 -0.19 0.56 -1.09
N LEU A 62 -0.65 -0.70 -1.06
CA LEU A 62 -0.96 -1.46 -2.28
C LEU A 62 -2.05 -0.77 -3.09
N HIS A 63 -3.19 -0.44 -2.45
CA HIS A 63 -4.29 0.24 -3.13
C HIS A 63 -3.92 1.64 -3.62
N TYR A 64 -3.09 2.39 -2.89
CA TYR A 64 -2.61 3.70 -3.34
C TYR A 64 -1.80 3.58 -4.64
N LYS A 65 -0.91 2.58 -4.73
CA LYS A 65 -0.10 2.31 -5.93
C LYS A 65 -0.95 1.93 -7.14
N GLU A 66 -2.11 1.30 -6.91
CA GLU A 66 -3.10 0.98 -7.95
C GLU A 66 -3.98 2.19 -8.34
N GLY A 67 -3.88 3.32 -7.63
CA GLY A 67 -4.74 4.48 -7.84
C GLY A 67 -6.10 4.40 -7.15
N HIS A 68 -6.34 3.36 -6.34
CA HIS A 68 -7.55 3.16 -5.54
C HIS A 68 -7.50 4.00 -4.26
N TYR A 69 -7.41 5.33 -4.39
CA TYR A 69 -7.14 6.25 -3.29
C TYR A 69 -8.22 6.25 -2.20
N ASP A 70 -9.48 5.99 -2.54
CA ASP A 70 -10.57 5.88 -1.57
C ASP A 70 -10.46 4.61 -0.72
N VAL A 71 -10.00 3.50 -1.31
CA VAL A 71 -9.75 2.24 -0.61
C VAL A 71 -8.48 2.37 0.25
N ALA A 72 -7.43 3.00 -0.30
CA ALA A 72 -6.21 3.29 0.43
C ALA A 72 -6.51 4.11 1.70
N LEU A 73 -7.30 5.18 1.58
CA LEU A 73 -7.72 6.00 2.71
C LEU A 73 -8.43 5.19 3.79
N LYS A 74 -9.36 4.28 3.42
CA LYS A 74 -10.05 3.43 4.41
C LYS A 74 -9.08 2.54 5.18
N HIS A 75 -8.05 2.02 4.50
CA HIS A 75 -7.02 1.21 5.14
C HIS A 75 -6.12 2.05 6.06
N PHE A 76 -5.69 3.24 5.62
CA PHE A 76 -4.92 4.14 6.47
C PHE A 76 -5.71 4.60 7.72
N GLN A 77 -7.01 4.87 7.58
CA GLN A 77 -7.89 5.18 8.71
C GLN A 77 -8.03 4.03 9.71
N LYS A 78 -8.01 2.78 9.24
CA LYS A 78 -7.95 1.63 10.14
C LYS A 78 -6.60 1.54 10.85
N ALA A 79 -5.50 1.86 10.16
CA ALA A 79 -4.19 1.89 10.78
C ALA A 79 -4.09 2.97 11.87
N SER A 80 -4.59 4.19 11.61
CA SER A 80 -4.60 5.27 12.60
C SER A 80 -5.58 5.04 13.75
N ALA A 81 -6.68 4.32 13.51
CA ALA A 81 -7.58 3.89 14.60
C ALA A 81 -6.91 2.92 15.58
N VAL A 82 -5.91 2.15 15.12
CA VAL A 82 -5.09 1.27 15.97
C VAL A 82 -3.95 2.04 16.63
N ASP A 83 -3.25 2.88 15.87
CA ASP A 83 -2.17 3.72 16.38
C ASP A 83 -2.13 5.10 15.68
N SER A 84 -2.69 6.10 16.36
CA SER A 84 -2.69 7.50 15.91
C SER A 84 -1.49 8.31 16.41
N ALA A 85 -0.50 7.67 17.05
CA ALA A 85 0.68 8.39 17.56
C ALA A 85 1.75 8.60 16.49
N LEU A 86 1.69 7.83 15.41
CA LEU A 86 2.66 7.85 14.31
C LEU A 86 2.38 8.97 13.31
N GLY A 87 3.40 9.69 12.87
CA GLY A 87 3.24 10.70 11.82
C GLY A 87 2.89 10.08 10.47
N GLU A 88 3.39 8.88 10.19
CA GLU A 88 3.26 8.16 8.92
C GLU A 88 1.80 7.81 8.61
N VAL A 89 1.00 7.42 9.61
CA VAL A 89 -0.42 7.11 9.38
C VAL A 89 -1.20 8.35 8.94
N HIS A 90 -0.91 9.50 9.56
CA HIS A 90 -1.53 10.77 9.19
C HIS A 90 -1.03 11.27 7.84
N PHE A 91 0.26 11.09 7.54
CA PHE A 91 0.81 11.40 6.22
C PHE A 91 0.09 10.60 5.12
N ASN A 92 -0.09 9.29 5.33
CA ASN A 92 -0.71 8.40 4.36
C ASN A 92 -2.19 8.70 4.11
N GLU A 93 -2.93 9.06 5.16
CA GLU A 93 -4.29 9.59 5.01
C GLU A 93 -4.29 10.91 4.23
N ALA A 94 -3.38 11.83 4.55
CA ALA A 94 -3.31 13.14 3.92
C ALA A 94 -3.03 13.07 2.42
N ILE A 95 -2.06 12.27 1.98
CA ILE A 95 -1.77 12.12 0.55
C ILE A 95 -2.93 11.44 -0.19
N SER A 96 -3.66 10.53 0.46
CA SER A 96 -4.83 9.87 -0.14
C SER A 96 -5.98 10.86 -0.29
N LEU A 97 -6.19 11.70 0.73
CA LEU A 97 -7.17 12.79 0.70
C LEU A 97 -6.83 13.82 -0.38
N ASP A 98 -5.54 14.17 -0.56
CA ASP A 98 -5.09 15.07 -1.61
C ASP A 98 -5.40 14.50 -3.01
N LYS A 99 -5.06 13.22 -3.23
CA LYS A 99 -5.39 12.52 -4.50
C LYS A 99 -6.90 12.44 -4.78
N LEU A 100 -7.73 12.48 -3.74
CA LEU A 100 -9.19 12.54 -3.84
C LEU A 100 -9.73 13.97 -3.99
N GLY A 101 -8.88 14.99 -4.05
CA GLY A 101 -9.26 16.40 -4.15
C GLY A 101 -9.80 16.99 -2.83
N LYS A 102 -9.66 16.28 -1.71
CA LYS A 102 -10.14 16.69 -0.39
C LYS A 102 -9.09 17.51 0.36
N HIS A 103 -8.60 18.58 -0.26
CA HIS A 103 -7.42 19.31 0.20
C HIS A 103 -7.55 19.88 1.63
N GLY A 104 -8.75 20.29 2.04
CA GLY A 104 -8.99 20.81 3.40
C GLY A 104 -8.85 19.74 4.48
N GLU A 105 -9.24 18.50 4.19
CA GLU A 105 -9.01 17.35 5.10
C GLU A 105 -7.54 16.94 5.05
N ALA A 106 -6.93 16.90 3.85
CA ALA A 106 -5.51 16.62 3.67
C ALA A 106 -4.63 17.57 4.51
N THR A 107 -4.87 18.90 4.45
CA THR A 107 -4.14 19.88 5.28
C THR A 107 -4.22 19.59 6.77
N LYS A 108 -5.38 19.13 7.28
CA LYS A 108 -5.51 18.77 8.71
C LYS A 108 -4.60 17.61 9.06
N HIS A 109 -4.62 16.54 8.25
CA HIS A 109 -3.79 15.36 8.50
C HIS A 109 -2.30 15.65 8.28
N PHE A 110 -1.94 16.47 7.30
CA PHE A 110 -0.55 16.90 7.10
C PHE A 110 0.01 17.68 8.29
N LYS A 111 -0.78 18.56 8.92
CA LYS A 111 -0.36 19.24 10.16
C LYS A 111 -0.07 18.25 11.28
N VAL A 112 -0.98 17.29 11.49
CA VAL A 112 -0.80 16.25 12.51
C VAL A 112 0.40 15.37 12.20
N ALA A 113 0.62 15.02 10.93
CA ALA A 113 1.79 14.27 10.49
C ALA A 113 3.09 15.03 10.82
N GLN A 114 3.15 16.33 10.52
CA GLN A 114 4.30 17.18 10.84
C GLN A 114 4.56 17.25 12.35
N GLU A 115 3.51 17.43 13.16
CA GLU A 115 3.59 17.47 14.62
C GLU A 115 4.11 16.14 15.21
N LYS A 116 3.67 15.01 14.64
CA LYS A 116 4.00 13.65 15.10
C LYS A 116 5.17 13.02 14.36
N ALA A 117 5.91 13.80 13.55
CA ALA A 117 6.97 13.26 12.71
C ALA A 117 8.10 12.61 13.52
N ASN A 118 8.30 12.99 14.80
CA ASN A 118 9.35 12.43 15.65
C ASN A 118 10.75 12.43 15.01
N GLY A 119 11.05 13.47 14.21
CA GLY A 119 12.31 13.59 13.48
C GLY A 119 12.37 12.82 12.15
N ASN A 120 11.27 12.19 11.73
CA ASN A 120 11.15 11.58 10.41
C ASN A 120 11.25 12.66 9.32
N LYS A 121 12.39 12.69 8.63
CA LYS A 121 12.69 13.66 7.59
C LYS A 121 11.83 13.48 6.34
N GLU A 122 11.36 12.27 6.05
CA GLU A 122 10.46 12.04 4.91
C GLU A 122 9.16 12.82 5.07
N ILE A 123 8.68 12.99 6.31
CA ILE A 123 7.52 13.82 6.62
C ILE A 123 7.90 15.31 6.65
N LEU A 124 8.96 15.66 7.39
CA LEU A 124 9.30 17.07 7.63
C LEU A 124 9.78 17.82 6.37
N GLU A 125 10.37 17.10 5.41
CA GLU A 125 10.88 17.66 4.16
C GLU A 125 9.95 17.36 2.97
N SER A 126 8.80 16.73 3.22
CA SER A 126 7.83 16.40 2.19
C SER A 126 7.30 17.65 1.50
N LYS A 127 7.48 17.73 0.18
CA LYS A 127 7.01 18.86 -0.62
C LYS A 127 5.49 18.96 -0.65
N ILE A 128 4.78 17.82 -0.73
CA ILE A 128 3.32 17.84 -0.74
C ILE A 128 2.79 18.34 0.60
N LEU A 129 3.33 17.83 1.70
CA LEU A 129 2.97 18.29 3.04
C LEU A 129 3.21 19.79 3.17
N LEU A 130 4.42 20.26 2.84
CA LEU A 130 4.79 21.67 2.98
C LEU A 130 3.89 22.59 2.15
N SER A 131 3.49 22.16 0.94
CA SER A 131 2.56 22.93 0.09
C SER A 131 1.15 23.10 0.68
N HIS A 132 0.74 22.19 1.58
CA HIS A 132 -0.57 22.26 2.25
C HIS A 132 -0.56 23.11 3.52
N VAL A 133 0.60 23.26 4.17
CA VAL A 133 0.70 23.83 5.52
C VAL A 133 1.39 25.18 5.58
N GLN A 134 2.19 25.55 4.58
CA GLN A 134 2.94 26.81 4.51
C GLN A 134 2.22 27.91 3.73
#